data_AF-A0AAJ3Z1B2-F1
#
_entry.id   AF-A0AAJ3Z1B2-F1
#
_cell.length_a   1.000
_cell.length_b   1.000
_cell.length_c   1.000
_cell.angle_alpha   90.00
_cell.angle_beta   90.00
_cell.angle_gamma   90.00
#
_symmetry.space_group_name_H-M   'P 1'
#
loop_
_entity.id
_entity.type
_entity.pdbx_description
1 polymer ?
#
loop_
_entity_poly.entity_id
_entity_poly.type
_entity_poly.pdbx_seq_one_letter_code
_entity_poly.pdbx_strand_id
1 'polypeptide(L)'
;MNKTFPDTIKAMRTHLINGMYAAEKSYKTLKNSGLISKLKISDDRRITIALAHLNQANIFITAAQTVYQLETPGENQEIERFFHQFQVFNDELLDSISTDHSDQWTGIEFRELVKNYNELPEIFELKPFIVD
;
A
#
# COMPACT_ATOMS: atom_id res chain seq x y z
N MET A 1 -18.60 -12.96 -20.32
CA MET A 1 -18.43 -11.67 -21.02
C MET A 1 -18.36 -10.61 -19.91
N ASN A 2 -17.18 -10.38 -19.35
CA ASN A 2 -17.00 -9.36 -18.30
C ASN A 2 -17.09 -8.00 -18.94
N LYS A 3 -18.26 -7.36 -18.84
CA LYS A 3 -18.35 -5.92 -19.08
C LYS A 3 -17.76 -5.25 -17.86
N THR A 4 -16.44 -5.18 -17.78
CA THR A 4 -15.78 -4.30 -16.83
C THR A 4 -16.23 -2.89 -17.17
N PHE A 5 -17.05 -2.28 -16.32
CA PHE A 5 -17.59 -0.95 -16.58
C PHE A 5 -16.45 0.08 -16.48
N PRO A 6 -16.32 1.03 -17.43
CA PRO A 6 -15.26 2.04 -17.42
C PRO A 6 -15.16 2.82 -16.10
N ASP A 7 -16.29 3.05 -15.44
CA ASP A 7 -16.35 3.77 -14.15
C ASP A 7 -15.74 2.97 -12.99
N THR A 8 -15.93 1.65 -12.99
CA THR A 8 -15.34 0.74 -12.00
C THR A 8 -13.82 0.71 -12.12
N ILE A 9 -13.30 0.54 -13.34
CA ILE A 9 -11.86 0.53 -13.59
C ILE A 9 -11.25 1.85 -13.12
N LYS A 10 -11.91 2.97 -13.42
CA LYS A 10 -11.48 4.31 -12.99
C LYS A 10 -11.49 4.46 -11.46
N ALA A 11 -12.52 3.96 -10.78
CA ALA A 11 -12.62 3.98 -9.32
C ALA A 11 -11.50 3.15 -8.69
N MET A 12 -11.32 1.90 -9.12
CA MET A 12 -10.24 1.02 -8.67
C MET A 12 -8.87 1.65 -8.89
N ARG A 13 -8.59 2.14 -10.11
CA ARG A 13 -7.34 2.83 -10.44
C ARG A 13 -7.04 3.97 -9.46
N THR A 14 -8.04 4.82 -9.20
CA THR A 14 -7.89 5.97 -8.29
C THR A 14 -7.53 5.51 -6.87
N HIS A 15 -8.22 4.47 -6.39
CA HIS A 15 -7.97 3.90 -5.07
C HIS A 15 -6.61 3.19 -4.97
N LEU A 16 -6.21 2.42 -5.98
CA LEU A 16 -4.90 1.77 -6.04
C LEU A 16 -3.75 2.78 -6.00
N ILE A 17 -3.83 3.84 -6.81
CA ILE A 17 -2.81 4.91 -6.84
C ILE A 17 -2.71 5.60 -5.48
N ASN A 18 -3.85 6.04 -4.93
CA ASN A 18 -3.84 6.77 -3.65
C ASN A 18 -3.41 5.88 -2.49
N GLY A 19 -3.80 4.59 -2.52
CA GLY A 19 -3.39 3.59 -1.56
C GLY A 19 -1.88 3.37 -1.55
N MET A 20 -1.27 3.19 -2.72
CA MET A 20 0.18 3.03 -2.82
C MET A 20 0.97 4.28 -2.40
N TYR A 21 0.52 5.47 -2.78
CA TYR A 21 1.16 6.70 -2.31
C TYR A 21 1.07 6.86 -0.79
N ALA A 22 -0.05 6.46 -0.18
CA ALA A 22 -0.19 6.49 1.26
C ALA A 22 0.69 5.42 1.95
N ALA A 23 0.76 4.21 1.38
CA ALA A 23 1.64 3.13 1.87
C ALA A 23 3.11 3.54 1.83
N GLU A 24 3.56 4.14 0.72
CA GLU A 24 4.92 4.67 0.60
C GLU A 24 5.21 5.76 1.62
N LYS A 25 4.29 6.72 1.81
CA LYS A 25 4.45 7.76 2.83
C LYS A 25 4.55 7.17 4.23
N SER A 26 3.75 6.15 4.54
CA SER A 26 3.82 5.42 5.80
C SER A 26 5.20 4.80 6.00
N TYR A 27 5.63 3.97 5.04
CA TYR A 27 6.94 3.31 5.05
C TYR A 27 8.08 4.32 5.19
N LYS A 28 8.15 5.33 4.30
CA LYS A 28 9.20 6.36 4.34
C LYS A 28 9.18 7.17 5.63
N THR A 29 8.01 7.46 6.20
CA THR A 29 7.91 8.18 7.48
C THR A 29 8.51 7.35 8.60
N LEU A 30 8.20 6.05 8.66
CA LEU A 30 8.74 5.16 9.69
C LEU A 30 10.26 4.99 9.56
N LYS A 31 10.74 4.71 8.35
CA LYS A 31 12.15 4.40 8.02
C LYS A 31 13.12 5.58 8.15
N ASN A 32 12.62 6.81 8.13
CA ASN A 32 13.44 8.03 8.29
C ASN A 32 13.77 8.35 9.76
N SER A 33 13.92 7.33 10.61
CA SER A 33 14.45 7.49 11.96
C SER A 33 15.86 8.14 11.85
N GLY A 34 16.02 9.34 12.42
CA GLY A 34 17.27 10.11 12.40
C GLY A 34 17.47 11.15 11.28
N LEU A 35 16.84 11.02 10.10
CA LEU A 35 16.97 12.04 9.03
C LEU A 35 16.06 13.26 9.25
N ILE A 36 14.99 13.08 10.03
CA ILE A 36 14.10 14.16 10.51
C ILE A 36 14.74 14.92 11.71
N SER A 37 16.05 14.79 11.90
CA SER A 37 16.83 15.64 12.82
C SER A 37 16.74 17.13 12.46
N LYS A 38 16.37 17.49 11.22
CA LYS A 38 16.09 18.88 10.83
C LYS A 38 14.73 19.42 11.32
N LEU A 39 13.80 18.57 11.76
CA LEU A 39 12.46 18.98 12.23
C LEU A 39 12.18 18.63 13.71
N LYS A 40 13.10 17.95 14.42
CA LYS A 40 12.96 17.57 15.85
C LYS A 40 11.58 16.99 16.20
N ILE A 41 11.05 16.07 15.40
CA ILE A 41 9.84 15.31 15.81
C ILE A 41 10.27 14.11 16.65
N SER A 42 9.54 13.83 17.74
CA SER A 42 9.77 12.63 18.56
C SER A 42 9.44 11.36 17.78
N ASP A 43 9.98 10.22 18.22
CA ASP A 43 9.67 8.91 17.66
C ASP A 43 8.17 8.63 17.71
N ASP A 44 7.50 8.89 18.84
CA ASP A 44 6.05 8.74 18.98
C ASP A 44 5.25 9.53 17.94
N ARG A 45 5.66 10.77 17.65
CA ARG A 45 4.99 11.61 16.66
C ARG A 45 5.22 11.08 15.25
N ARG A 46 6.42 10.58 14.94
CA ARG A 46 6.74 9.96 13.65
C ARG A 46 5.92 8.69 13.45
N ILE A 47 5.88 7.81 14.45
CA ILE A 47 5.06 6.60 14.45
C ILE A 47 3.59 6.95 14.22
N THR A 48 3.07 7.95 14.94
CA THR A 48 1.69 8.43 14.75
C THR A 48 1.41 8.87 13.30
N ILE A 49 2.33 9.61 12.69
CA ILE A 49 2.17 10.06 11.28
C ILE A 49 2.25 8.86 10.32
N ALA A 50 3.19 7.93 10.55
CA ALA A 50 3.31 6.71 9.75
C ALA A 50 2.02 5.87 9.82
N LEU A 51 1.45 5.67 11.01
CA LEU A 51 0.19 4.97 11.22
C LEU A 51 -1.00 5.71 10.57
N ALA A 52 -1.04 7.04 10.61
CA ALA A 52 -2.07 7.81 9.93
C ALA A 52 -2.03 7.60 8.40
N HIS A 53 -0.84 7.56 7.81
CA HIS A 53 -0.66 7.22 6.40
C HIS A 53 -1.00 5.75 6.10
N LEU A 54 -0.64 4.82 6.97
CA LEU A 54 -1.01 3.41 6.83
C LEU A 54 -2.53 3.24 6.84
N ASN A 55 -3.22 3.94 7.73
CA ASN A 55 -4.67 3.94 7.79
C ASN A 55 -5.30 4.51 6.51
N GLN A 56 -4.73 5.59 5.95
CA GLN A 56 -5.15 6.10 4.64
C GLN A 56 -4.96 5.05 3.53
N ALA A 57 -3.83 4.33 3.53
CA ALA A 57 -3.57 3.26 2.58
C ALA A 57 -4.62 2.14 2.70
N ASN A 58 -4.90 1.69 3.94
CA ASN A 58 -5.92 0.69 4.23
C ASN A 58 -7.29 1.08 3.70
N ILE A 59 -7.72 2.33 3.93
CA ILE A 59 -9.00 2.83 3.44
C ILE A 59 -9.08 2.74 1.92
N PHE A 60 -8.07 3.25 1.21
CA PHE A 60 -8.09 3.22 -0.25
C PHE A 60 -8.00 1.80 -0.82
N ILE A 61 -7.13 0.95 -0.29
CA ILE A 61 -6.96 -0.40 -0.83
C ILE A 61 -8.16 -1.28 -0.51
N THR A 62 -8.78 -1.13 0.67
CA THR A 62 -10.06 -1.79 0.99
C THR A 62 -11.17 -1.33 0.05
N ALA A 63 -11.23 -0.04 -0.30
CA ALA A 63 -12.19 0.46 -1.28
C ALA A 63 -11.95 -0.16 -2.67
N ALA A 64 -10.69 -0.25 -3.13
CA ALA A 64 -10.34 -0.93 -4.38
C ALA A 64 -10.75 -2.41 -4.36
N GLN A 65 -10.48 -3.12 -3.26
CA GLN A 65 -10.83 -4.52 -3.08
C GLN A 65 -12.35 -4.75 -3.07
N THR A 66 -13.10 -3.85 -2.43
CA THR A 66 -14.56 -3.90 -2.41
C THR A 66 -15.12 -3.77 -3.83
N VAL A 67 -14.61 -2.81 -4.60
CA VAL A 67 -15.02 -2.61 -5.99
C VAL A 67 -14.67 -3.84 -6.85
N TYR A 68 -13.48 -4.42 -6.68
CA TYR A 68 -13.08 -5.67 -7.35
C TYR A 68 -14.06 -6.82 -7.07
N GLN A 69 -14.37 -7.05 -5.79
CA GLN A 69 -15.21 -8.15 -5.34
C GLN A 69 -16.67 -8.03 -5.82
N LEU A 70 -17.18 -6.82 -5.99
CA LEU A 70 -18.55 -6.59 -6.48
C LEU A 70 -18.70 -6.90 -7.98
N GLU A 71 -17.62 -6.80 -8.76
CA GLU A 71 -17.67 -6.92 -10.22
C GLU A 71 -17.18 -8.27 -10.74
N THR A 72 -16.15 -8.83 -10.10
CA THR A 72 -15.49 -10.06 -10.56
C THR A 72 -14.94 -10.85 -9.36
N PRO A 73 -15.77 -11.67 -8.68
CA PRO A 73 -15.29 -12.49 -7.59
C PRO A 73 -14.31 -13.56 -8.09
N GLY A 74 -13.04 -13.49 -7.70
CA GLY A 74 -12.13 -14.65 -7.79
C GLY A 74 -11.43 -14.88 -9.14
N GLU A 75 -11.38 -13.89 -10.04
CA GLU A 75 -10.98 -14.14 -11.43
C GLU A 75 -9.59 -13.59 -11.83
N ASN A 76 -8.97 -12.72 -11.03
CA ASN A 76 -7.68 -12.13 -11.37
C ASN A 76 -6.62 -12.32 -10.27
N GLN A 77 -5.69 -13.25 -10.55
CA GLN A 77 -4.61 -13.62 -9.63
C GLN A 77 -3.65 -12.46 -9.33
N GLU A 78 -3.40 -11.55 -10.27
CA GLU A 78 -2.49 -10.42 -10.06
C GLU A 78 -3.08 -9.42 -9.07
N ILE A 79 -4.38 -9.13 -9.22
CA ILE A 79 -5.13 -8.25 -8.32
C ILE A 79 -5.21 -8.87 -6.91
N GLU A 80 -5.52 -10.16 -6.81
CA GLU A 80 -5.61 -10.85 -5.51
C GLU A 80 -4.27 -10.93 -4.79
N ARG A 81 -3.20 -11.22 -5.52
CA ARG A 81 -1.83 -11.21 -5.00
C ARG A 81 -1.43 -9.82 -4.51
N PHE A 82 -1.81 -8.75 -5.21
CA PHE A 82 -1.59 -7.39 -4.74
C PHE A 82 -2.31 -7.12 -3.41
N PHE A 83 -3.61 -7.46 -3.31
CA PHE A 83 -4.36 -7.25 -2.06
C PHE A 83 -3.80 -8.06 -0.89
N HIS A 84 -3.43 -9.32 -1.14
CA HIS A 84 -2.78 -10.15 -0.14
C HIS A 84 -1.44 -9.54 0.31
N GLN A 85 -0.58 -9.13 -0.61
CA GLN A 85 0.70 -8.54 -0.28
C GLN A 85 0.57 -7.22 0.48
N PHE A 86 -0.48 -6.45 0.20
CA PHE A 86 -0.76 -5.24 0.98
C PHE A 86 -1.10 -5.57 2.44
N GLN A 87 -1.87 -6.64 2.70
CA GLN A 87 -2.14 -7.11 4.06
C GLN A 87 -0.86 -7.56 4.78
N VAL A 88 0.00 -8.33 4.08
CA VAL A 88 1.30 -8.75 4.63
C VAL A 88 2.16 -7.55 5.01
N PHE A 89 2.29 -6.56 4.12
CA PHE A 89 3.00 -5.32 4.43
C PHE A 89 2.39 -4.53 5.59
N ASN A 90 1.05 -4.43 5.63
CA ASN A 90 0.35 -3.72 6.70
C ASN A 90 0.62 -4.36 8.07
N ASP A 91 0.50 -5.67 8.15
CA ASP A 91 0.66 -6.41 9.40
C ASP A 91 2.12 -6.37 9.87
N GLU A 92 3.05 -6.53 8.95
CA GLU A 92 4.49 -6.41 9.21
C GLU A 92 4.87 -5.01 9.72
N LEU A 93 4.32 -3.94 9.12
CA LEU A 93 4.62 -2.57 9.57
C LEU A 93 4.04 -2.30 10.97
N LEU A 94 2.87 -2.85 11.29
CA LEU A 94 2.29 -2.75 12.64
C LEU A 94 3.08 -3.58 13.65
N ASP A 95 3.51 -4.78 13.26
CA ASP A 95 4.27 -5.67 14.13
C ASP A 95 5.65 -5.07 14.44
N SER A 96 6.33 -4.49 13.46
CA SER A 96 7.63 -3.84 13.64
C SER A 96 7.56 -2.63 14.59
N ILE A 97 6.49 -1.83 14.51
CA ILE A 97 6.22 -0.76 15.48
C ILE A 97 5.97 -1.34 16.88
N SER A 98 5.25 -2.46 16.97
CA SER A 98 4.80 -3.00 18.26
C SER A 98 5.88 -3.76 19.04
N THR A 99 6.81 -4.40 18.33
CA THR A 99 7.85 -5.26 18.91
C THR A 99 9.26 -4.67 18.80
N ASP A 100 9.40 -3.47 18.22
CA ASP A 100 10.67 -2.77 17.98
C ASP A 100 11.71 -3.66 17.28
N HIS A 101 11.24 -4.46 16.30
CA HIS A 101 12.09 -5.36 15.54
C HIS A 101 12.60 -4.71 14.24
N SER A 102 13.62 -5.33 13.63
CA SER A 102 14.38 -4.75 12.52
C SER A 102 13.52 -4.32 11.31
N ASP A 103 13.73 -3.09 10.85
CA ASP A 103 13.18 -2.50 9.61
C ASP A 103 13.45 -3.32 8.32
N GLN A 104 14.30 -4.35 8.39
CA GLN A 104 14.67 -5.14 7.23
C GLN A 104 13.47 -5.87 6.63
N TRP A 105 12.62 -6.46 7.46
CA TRP A 105 11.44 -7.23 7.03
C TRP A 105 10.36 -6.32 6.46
N THR A 106 9.99 -5.25 7.17
CA THR A 106 9.09 -4.22 6.63
C THR A 106 9.57 -3.65 5.28
N GLY A 107 10.89 -3.48 5.10
CA GLY A 107 11.46 -3.07 3.82
C GLY A 107 11.36 -4.11 2.70
N ILE A 108 11.43 -5.41 3.03
CA ILE A 108 11.22 -6.52 2.07
C ILE A 108 9.76 -6.52 1.63
N GLU A 109 8.82 -6.49 2.56
CA GLU A 109 7.39 -6.54 2.26
C GLU A 109 6.92 -5.33 1.45
N PHE A 110 7.48 -4.14 1.73
CA PHE A 110 7.19 -2.96 0.92
C PHE A 110 7.69 -3.09 -0.53
N ARG A 111 8.88 -3.66 -0.75
CA ARG A 111 9.40 -3.88 -2.11
C ARG A 111 8.56 -4.92 -2.87
N GLU A 112 8.13 -5.98 -2.21
CA GLU A 112 7.25 -6.98 -2.85
C GLU A 112 5.87 -6.39 -3.15
N LEU A 113 5.34 -5.54 -2.27
CA LEU A 113 4.11 -4.78 -2.54
C LEU A 113 4.24 -3.92 -3.81
N VAL A 114 5.34 -3.19 -3.96
CA VAL A 114 5.60 -2.35 -5.13
C VAL A 114 5.74 -3.18 -6.40
N LYS A 115 6.42 -4.32 -6.33
CA LYS A 115 6.50 -5.27 -7.44
C LYS A 115 5.11 -5.75 -7.86
N ASN A 116 4.28 -6.20 -6.91
CA ASN A 116 2.92 -6.65 -7.20
C ASN A 116 2.03 -5.54 -7.75
N TYR A 117 2.21 -4.29 -7.30
CA TYR A 117 1.51 -3.14 -7.88
C TYR A 117 1.91 -2.90 -9.34
N ASN A 118 3.20 -3.04 -9.66
CA ASN A 118 3.70 -2.87 -11.03
C ASN A 118 3.31 -4.02 -11.96
N GLU A 119 2.91 -5.16 -11.40
CA GLU A 119 2.37 -6.32 -12.13
C GLU A 119 0.84 -6.29 -12.23
N LEU A 120 0.16 -5.23 -11.77
CA LEU A 120 -1.28 -5.11 -11.93
C LEU A 120 -1.69 -4.96 -13.40
N PRO A 121 -2.88 -5.45 -13.79
CA PRO A 121 -3.34 -5.46 -15.18
C PRO A 121 -3.24 -4.10 -15.88
N GLU A 122 -2.80 -4.11 -17.15
CA GLU A 122 -2.63 -2.92 -18.00
C GLU A 122 -3.91 -2.07 -18.12
N ILE A 123 -5.09 -2.68 -17.93
CA ILE A 123 -6.38 -1.99 -17.96
C ILE A 123 -6.49 -0.85 -16.93
N PHE A 124 -5.69 -0.90 -15.86
CA PHE A 124 -5.63 0.18 -14.87
C PHE A 124 -4.72 1.34 -15.31
N GLU A 125 -3.92 1.20 -16.38
CA GLU A 125 -3.00 2.22 -16.90
C GLU A 125 -2.15 2.87 -15.79
N LEU A 126 -1.62 2.04 -14.90
CA LEU A 126 -0.83 2.52 -13.76
C LEU A 126 0.55 2.95 -14.24
N LYS A 127 1.04 4.06 -13.65
CA LYS A 127 2.45 4.39 -13.78
C LYS A 127 3.23 3.48 -12.82
N PRO A 128 4.36 2.90 -13.26
CA PRO A 128 5.21 2.11 -12.38
C PRO A 128 5.61 2.91 -11.16
N PHE A 129 5.50 2.27 -10.00
CA PHE A 129 5.99 2.76 -8.73
C PHE A 129 7.45 2.34 -8.58
N ILE A 130 8.35 3.29 -8.34
CA ILE A 130 9.78 3.03 -8.21
C ILE A 130 10.18 3.31 -6.77
N VAL A 131 10.84 2.35 -6.12
CA VAL A 131 11.42 2.53 -4.79
C VAL A 131 12.92 2.79 -4.97
N ASP A 132 13.39 3.89 -4.38
CA ASP A 132 14.82 4.21 -4.24
C ASP A 132 15.47 3.40 -3.10
#